data_AF-A0A3S0W693-F1
#
_entry.id   AF-A0A3S0W693-F1
#
_cell.length_a   1.000
_cell.length_b   1.000
_cell.length_c   1.000
_cell.angle_alpha   90.00
_cell.angle_beta   90.00
_cell.angle_gamma   90.00
#
_symmetry.space_group_name_H-M   'P 1'
#
loop_
_entity.id
_entity.type
_entity.pdbx_description
1 polymer ?
#
loop_
_entity_poly.entity_id
_entity_poly.type
_entity_poly.pdbx_seq_one_letter_code
_entity_poly.pdbx_strand_id
1 'polypeptide(L)'
;MKTVLQIKILPDAAQYAALKDTMRVFNEACNCIAEVAFREQCASKFVLQKHMYEHVRKQFGLSAQLTIRAIAKVVVQSEAGRRCRSVC
;
A
#
# COMPACT_ATOMS: atom_id res chain seq x y z
N MET A 1 -13.05 15.16 -16.30
CA MET A 1 -13.80 15.38 -15.05
C MET A 1 -13.68 14.14 -14.16
N LYS A 2 -13.45 14.30 -12.84
CA LYS A 2 -13.41 13.18 -11.89
C LYS A 2 -14.61 13.29 -10.94
N THR A 3 -15.64 12.49 -11.18
CA THR A 3 -16.80 12.39 -10.28
C THR A 3 -16.43 11.50 -9.10
N VAL A 4 -16.59 12.00 -7.88
CA VAL A 4 -16.30 11.25 -6.64
C VAL A 4 -17.54 11.24 -5.77
N LEU A 5 -18.00 10.05 -5.38
CA LEU A 5 -19.08 9.85 -4.42
C LEU A 5 -18.49 9.41 -3.08
N GLN A 6 -18.87 10.08 -1.99
CA GLN A 6 -18.54 9.65 -0.63
C GLN A 6 -19.63 8.69 -0.15
N ILE A 7 -19.23 7.48 0.26
CA ILE A 7 -20.14 6.42 0.73
C ILE A 7 -19.77 6.07 2.16
N LYS A 8 -20.77 5.98 3.05
CA LYS A 8 -20.59 5.45 4.41
C LYS A 8 -20.86 3.95 4.39
N ILE A 9 -19.91 3.16 4.91
CA ILE A 9 -20.06 1.72 5.09
C ILE A 9 -20.64 1.49 6.49
N LEU A 10 -21.72 0.71 6.60
CA LEU A 10 -22.35 0.33 7.86
C LEU A 10 -22.22 -1.19 8.06
N PRO A 11 -21.05 -1.68 8.52
CA PRO A 11 -20.81 -3.11 8.67
C PRO A 11 -21.50 -3.67 9.90
N ASP A 12 -21.91 -4.94 9.84
CA ASP A 12 -22.19 -5.73 11.05
C ASP A 12 -20.90 -6.06 11.82
N ALA A 13 -21.03 -6.70 12.99
CA ALA A 13 -19.89 -6.99 13.86
C ALA A 13 -18.83 -7.90 13.19
N ALA A 14 -19.25 -8.89 12.40
CA ALA A 14 -18.34 -9.81 11.73
C ALA A 14 -17.64 -9.13 10.55
N GLN A 15 -18.38 -8.35 9.76
CA GLN A 15 -17.85 -7.55 8.67
C GLN A 15 -16.85 -6.49 9.18
N TYR A 16 -17.15 -5.84 10.31
CA TYR A 16 -16.25 -4.87 10.92
C TYR A 16 -14.94 -5.51 11.34
N ALA A 17 -14.99 -6.66 12.02
CA ALA A 17 -13.80 -7.40 12.42
C ALA A 17 -12.94 -7.79 11.21
N ALA A 18 -13.56 -8.39 10.18
CA ALA A 18 -12.87 -8.77 8.95
C ALA A 18 -12.23 -7.57 8.23
N LEU A 19 -12.95 -6.44 8.15
CA LEU A 19 -12.43 -5.21 7.55
C LEU A 19 -11.25 -4.65 8.36
N LYS A 20 -11.37 -4.62 9.69
CA LYS A 20 -10.32 -4.13 10.59
C LYS A 20 -9.05 -4.95 10.46
N ASP A 21 -9.17 -6.28 10.45
CA ASP A 21 -8.02 -7.17 10.26
C ASP A 21 -7.38 -6.99 8.89
N THR A 22 -8.20 -6.87 7.84
CA THR A 22 -7.70 -6.57 6.48
C THR A 22 -6.93 -5.25 6.45
N MET A 23 -7.44 -4.20 7.09
CA MET A 23 -6.77 -2.90 7.16
C MET A 23 -5.48 -2.96 7.98
N ARG A 24 -5.42 -3.75 9.05
CA ARG A 24 -4.19 -3.97 9.83
C ARG A 24 -3.10 -4.60 8.95
N VAL A 25 -3.41 -5.72 8.30
CA VAL A 25 -2.44 -6.42 7.42
C VAL A 25 -2.03 -5.54 6.24
N PHE A 26 -2.95 -4.78 5.67
CA PHE A 26 -2.65 -3.81 4.61
C PHE A 26 -1.68 -2.71 5.09
N ASN A 27 -1.87 -2.18 6.30
CA ASN A 27 -0.98 -1.18 6.87
C ASN A 27 0.41 -1.75 7.17
N GLU A 28 0.49 -2.98 7.68
CA GLU A 28 1.78 -3.67 7.91
C GLU A 28 2.54 -3.88 6.60
N ALA A 29 1.85 -4.29 5.53
CA ALA A 29 2.44 -4.38 4.19
C ALA A 29 2.95 -3.02 3.70
N CYS A 30 2.21 -1.93 3.94
CA CYS A 30 2.65 -0.57 3.58
C CYS A 30 3.92 -0.17 4.34
N ASN A 31 4.02 -0.48 5.64
CA ASN A 31 5.22 -0.20 6.44
C ASN A 31 6.43 -0.94 5.88
N CYS A 32 6.29 -2.24 5.59
CA CYS A 32 7.36 -3.04 4.98
C CYS A 32 7.83 -2.45 3.64
N ILE A 33 6.90 -2.09 2.75
CA ILE A 33 7.24 -1.46 1.47
C ILE A 33 7.92 -0.10 1.69
N ALA A 34 7.46 0.70 2.66
CA ALA A 34 8.02 2.02 2.96
C ALA A 34 9.45 1.93 3.50
N GLU A 35 9.76 0.94 4.33
CA GLU A 35 11.13 0.68 4.80
C GLU A 35 12.07 0.37 3.63
N VAL A 36 11.64 -0.50 2.71
CA VAL A 36 12.43 -0.83 1.51
C VAL A 36 12.59 0.38 0.59
N ALA A 37 11.49 1.09 0.31
CA ALA A 37 11.49 2.30 -0.51
C ALA A 37 12.42 3.38 0.07
N PHE A 38 12.46 3.55 1.40
CA PHE A 38 13.33 4.50 2.07
C PHE A 38 14.80 4.06 2.01
N ARG A 39 15.08 2.79 2.33
CA ARG A 39 16.43 2.22 2.30
C ARG A 39 17.06 2.28 0.91
N GLU A 40 16.28 1.98 -0.12
CA GLU A 40 16.71 1.97 -1.52
C GLU A 40 16.58 3.34 -2.18
N GLN A 41 16.07 4.35 -1.46
CA GLN A 41 15.78 5.70 -1.97
C GLN A 41 14.89 5.70 -3.22
N CYS A 42 14.04 4.69 -3.35
CA CYS A 42 13.24 4.46 -4.54
C CYS A 42 11.76 4.79 -4.31
N ALA A 43 11.27 5.78 -5.06
CA ALA A 43 9.85 6.13 -5.09
C ALA A 43 9.14 5.69 -6.38
N SER A 44 9.81 4.93 -7.26
CA SER A 44 9.20 4.46 -8.50
C SER A 44 8.26 3.30 -8.23
N LYS A 45 6.96 3.52 -8.52
CA LYS A 45 5.94 2.47 -8.42
C LYS A 45 6.32 1.22 -9.23
N PHE A 46 6.86 1.39 -10.43
CA PHE A 46 7.17 0.28 -11.32
C PHE A 46 8.33 -0.57 -10.77
N VAL A 47 9.37 0.08 -10.24
CA VAL A 47 10.53 -0.60 -9.64
C VAL A 47 10.10 -1.34 -8.37
N LEU A 48 9.38 -0.67 -7.46
CA LEU A 48 8.86 -1.30 -6.25
C LEU A 48 7.90 -2.45 -6.55
N GLN A 49 7.07 -2.34 -7.59
CA GLN A 49 6.22 -3.46 -8.03
C GLN A 49 7.04 -4.66 -8.48
N LYS A 50 8.07 -4.47 -9.31
CA LYS A 50 8.93 -5.58 -9.74
C LYS A 50 9.68 -6.23 -8.56
N HIS A 51 10.14 -5.42 -7.63
CA HIS A 51 10.98 -5.89 -6.52
C HIS A 51 10.17 -6.52 -5.38
N MET A 52 9.05 -5.90 -5.00
CA MET A 52 8.35 -6.22 -3.75
C MET A 52 7.02 -6.95 -3.94
N TYR A 53 6.43 -7.01 -5.13
CA TYR A 53 5.08 -7.55 -5.31
C TYR A 53 4.95 -9.01 -4.84
N GLU A 54 5.82 -9.90 -5.31
CA GLU A 54 5.79 -11.32 -4.93
C GLU A 54 6.05 -11.51 -3.44
N HIS A 55 6.99 -10.76 -2.88
CA HIS A 55 7.33 -10.81 -1.47
C HIS A 55 6.15 -10.39 -0.58
N VAL A 56 5.57 -9.21 -0.84
CA VAL A 56 4.45 -8.67 -0.07
C VAL A 56 3.22 -9.55 -0.21
N ARG A 57 2.93 -10.05 -1.42
CA ARG A 57 1.78 -10.92 -1.66
C ARG A 57 1.88 -12.23 -0.87
N LYS A 58 3.06 -12.85 -0.84
CA LYS A 58 3.29 -14.11 -0.10
C LYS A 58 3.33 -13.90 1.41
N GLN A 59 4.02 -12.86 1.86
CA GLN A 59 4.21 -12.59 3.29
C GLN A 59 2.91 -12.17 3.99
N PHE A 60 2.13 -11.28 3.38
CA PHE A 60 0.94 -10.70 4.00
C PHE A 60 -0.38 -11.35 3.52
N GLY A 61 -0.31 -12.33 2.60
CA GLY A 61 -1.49 -13.02 2.08
C GLY A 61 -2.51 -12.10 1.37
N LEU A 62 -2.07 -10.92 0.93
CA LEU A 62 -2.95 -9.92 0.31
C LEU A 62 -3.41 -10.37 -1.09
N SER A 63 -4.62 -9.93 -1.47
CA SER A 63 -5.07 -10.06 -2.86
C SER A 63 -4.19 -9.22 -3.79
N ALA A 64 -4.12 -9.61 -5.07
CA ALA A 64 -3.33 -8.89 -6.07
C ALA A 64 -3.64 -7.38 -6.11
N GLN A 65 -4.94 -7.03 -6.00
CA GLN A 65 -5.41 -5.66 -5.99
C GLN A 65 -4.92 -4.90 -4.75
N LEU A 66 -4.99 -5.51 -3.56
CA LEU A 66 -4.53 -4.87 -2.33
C LEU A 66 -3.01 -4.69 -2.33
N THR A 67 -2.24 -5.68 -2.80
CA THR A 67 -0.77 -5.54 -2.93
C THR A 67 -0.39 -4.36 -3.82
N ILE A 68 -1.02 -4.24 -5.00
CA ILE A 68 -0.77 -3.12 -5.93
C ILE A 68 -1.16 -1.77 -5.30
N ARG A 69 -2.25 -1.73 -4.53
CA ARG A 69 -2.72 -0.52 -3.84
C ARG A 69 -1.80 -0.13 -2.68
N ALA A 70 -1.24 -1.09 -1.94
CA ALA A 70 -0.27 -0.83 -0.88
C ALA A 70 0.98 -0.14 -1.46
N ILE A 71 1.53 -0.67 -2.56
CA ILE A 71 2.68 -0.06 -3.23
C ILE A 71 2.35 1.35 -3.73
N ALA A 72 1.20 1.53 -4.38
CA ALA A 72 0.77 2.86 -4.85
C ALA A 72 0.58 3.84 -3.69
N LYS A 73 0.06 3.40 -2.55
CA LYS A 73 -0.12 4.21 -1.35
C LYS A 73 1.21 4.72 -0.81
N VAL A 74 2.22 3.85 -0.73
CA VAL A 74 3.57 4.21 -0.25
C VAL A 74 4.26 5.19 -1.19
N VAL A 75 4.15 4.99 -2.51
CA VAL A 75 4.71 5.92 -3.51
C VAL A 75 4.14 7.33 -3.31
N VAL A 76 2.81 7.46 -3.26
CA VAL A 76 2.15 8.77 -3.05
C VAL A 76 2.56 9.43 -1.73
N GLN A 77 2.71 8.65 -0.65
CA GLN A 77 3.18 9.19 0.63
C GLN A 77 4.64 9.65 0.59
N SER A 78 5.49 8.90 -0.12
CA SER A 78 6.92 9.22 -0.27
C SER A 78 7.13 10.49 -1.12
N GLU A 79 6.31 10.67 -2.16
CA GLU A 79 6.27 11.89 -2.98
C GLU A 79 5.83 13.12 -2.16
N ALA A 80 4.79 12.97 -1.34
CA ALA A 80 4.31 14.04 -0.45
C ALA A 80 5.37 14.46 0.59
N GLY A 81 6.23 13.52 1.03
CA GLY A 81 7.27 13.74 2.03
C GLY A 81 8.62 14.27 1.50
N ARG A 82 8.75 14.56 0.19
CA ARG A 82 9.91 15.18 -0.51
C ARG A 82 11.29 15.01 0.18
N ARG A 83 11.70 13.76 0.45
CA ARG A 83 13.10 13.39 0.78
C ARG A 83 13.73 12.39 -0.20
N CYS A 84 12.93 11.66 -0.98
CA CYS A 84 13.42 10.82 -2.09
C CYS A 84 13.40 11.62 -3.40
N ARG A 85 14.39 12.50 -3.61
CA ARG A 85 14.67 13.01 -4.95
C ARG A 85 15.69 12.07 -5.59
N SER A 86 15.21 11.32 -6.59
CA SER A 86 16.00 10.61 -7.59
C SER A 86 17.07 9.63 -7.10
N VAL A 87 16.69 8.40 -6.71
CA VAL A 87 17.45 7.20 -7.10
C VAL A 87 16.48 6.01 -7.25
N CYS A 88 15.74 6.03 -8.35
CA CYS A 88 15.50 4.88 -9.21
C CYS A 88 15.02 5.41 -10.58
#